data_AF-A0A2N5GEN4-F1
#
_entry.id   AF-A0A2N5GEN4-F1
#
_cell.length_a   1.000
_cell.length_b   1.000
_cell.length_c   1.000
_cell.angle_alpha   90.00
_cell.angle_beta   90.00
_cell.angle_gamma   90.00
#
_symmetry.space_group_name_H-M   'P 1'
#
loop_
_entity.id
_entity.type
_entity.pdbx_description
1 polymer ?
#
loop_
_entity_poly.entity_id
_entity_poly.type
_entity_poly.pdbx_seq_one_letter_code
_entity_poly.pdbx_strand_id
1 'polypeptide(L)'
;MEYQYPIDHNWSTEEIIDVIKFFEKVELAYEKGVDRDDLLNAYRRFKEIVPSKAEEKKLCSEFEEMSGYSPYKTVKRVKEELSGERIKMG
;
A
#
# COMPACT_ATOMS: atom_id res chain seq x y z
N MET A 1 -6.42 -4.27 16.83
CA MET A 1 -7.34 -4.80 15.81
C MET A 1 -6.50 -5.71 14.94
N GLU A 2 -6.87 -6.97 14.82
CA GLU A 2 -6.18 -7.92 13.92
C GLU A 2 -6.75 -7.71 12.52
N TYR A 3 -6.11 -6.82 11.75
CA TYR A 3 -6.46 -6.68 10.34
C TYR A 3 -5.93 -7.90 9.58
N GLN A 4 -6.80 -8.55 8.81
CA GLN A 4 -6.37 -9.55 7.84
C GLN A 4 -5.85 -8.81 6.62
N TYR A 5 -4.56 -8.94 6.33
CA TYR A 5 -4.01 -8.46 5.06
C TYR A 5 -4.35 -9.45 3.94
N PRO A 6 -4.62 -8.96 2.72
CA PRO A 6 -4.87 -9.85 1.60
C PRO A 6 -3.53 -10.50 1.18
N ILE A 7 -3.41 -11.80 1.39
CA ILE A 7 -2.17 -12.58 1.22
C ILE A 7 -2.37 -13.69 0.19
N ASP A 8 -1.41 -13.87 -0.72
CA ASP A 8 -1.31 -15.06 -1.57
C ASP A 8 -0.35 -16.08 -0.93
N HIS A 9 -0.76 -17.35 -0.87
CA HIS A 9 0.02 -18.44 -0.28
C HIS A 9 1.25 -18.84 -1.11
N ASN A 10 1.37 -18.35 -2.35
CA ASN A 10 2.53 -18.58 -3.20
C ASN A 10 3.68 -17.61 -2.92
N TRP A 11 3.45 -16.55 -2.14
CA TRP A 11 4.49 -15.61 -1.73
C TRP A 11 5.36 -16.21 -0.63
N SER A 12 6.67 -15.93 -0.71
CA SER A 12 7.59 -16.17 0.39
C SER A 12 7.24 -15.29 1.59
N THR A 13 7.72 -15.68 2.78
CA THR A 13 7.50 -14.90 4.01
C THR A 13 8.00 -13.46 3.88
N GLU A 14 9.12 -13.23 3.18
CA GLU A 14 9.66 -11.89 2.94
C GLU A 14 8.73 -11.04 2.06
N GLU A 15 8.18 -11.64 1.00
CA GLU A 15 7.21 -10.98 0.12
C GLU A 15 5.91 -10.64 0.86
N ILE A 16 5.41 -11.54 1.71
CA ILE A 16 4.25 -11.28 2.57
C ILE A 16 4.51 -10.06 3.45
N ILE A 17 5.67 -10.01 4.11
CA ILE A 17 6.06 -8.89 4.98
C ILE A 17 6.11 -7.58 4.17
N ASP A 18 6.65 -7.61 2.95
CA ASP A 18 6.75 -6.41 2.11
C ASP A 18 5.39 -5.91 1.60
N VAL A 19 4.45 -6.82 1.30
CA VAL A 19 3.06 -6.46 0.95
C VAL A 19 2.35 -5.84 2.16
N ILE A 20 2.52 -6.40 3.35
CA ILE A 20 1.96 -5.85 4.59
C ILE A 20 2.48 -4.43 4.82
N LYS A 21 3.80 -4.22 4.72
CA LYS A 21 4.42 -2.88 4.87
C LYS A 21 3.83 -1.85 3.90
N PHE A 22 3.51 -2.24 2.68
CA PHE A 22 2.87 -1.33 1.73
C PHE A 22 1.51 -0.85 2.26
N PHE A 23 0.67 -1.77 2.74
CA PHE A 23 -0.63 -1.43 3.30
C PHE A 23 -0.52 -0.61 4.61
N GLU A 24 0.41 -0.94 5.51
CA GLU A 24 0.69 -0.13 6.71
C GLU A 24 1.08 1.32 6.35
N LYS A 25 1.87 1.51 5.29
CA LYS A 25 2.23 2.86 4.81
C LYS A 25 1.02 3.61 4.26
N VAL A 26 0.05 2.90 3.67
CA VAL A 26 -1.24 3.49 3.26
C VAL A 26 -2.05 3.93 4.48
N GLU A 27 -2.17 3.11 5.52
CA GLU A 27 -2.86 3.47 6.77
C GLU A 27 -2.22 4.71 7.40
N LEU A 28 -0.88 4.71 7.48
CA LEU A 28 -0.13 5.83 8.04
C LEU A 28 -0.39 7.14 7.29
N ALA A 29 -0.59 7.08 5.96
CA ALA A 29 -0.94 8.24 5.14
C ALA A 29 -2.28 8.87 5.55
N TYR A 30 -3.25 8.08 6.03
CA TYR A 30 -4.54 8.58 6.52
C TYR A 30 -4.46 9.05 7.97
N GLU A 31 -3.69 8.39 8.83
CA GLU A 31 -3.63 8.73 10.26
C GLU A 31 -2.71 9.91 10.58
N LYS A 32 -1.41 9.79 10.24
CA LYS A 32 -0.35 10.73 10.67
C LYS A 32 0.34 11.41 9.49
N GLY A 33 0.14 10.90 8.28
CA GLY A 33 0.93 11.18 7.10
C GLY A 33 2.18 10.30 7.02
N VAL A 34 2.66 10.06 5.80
CA VAL A 34 3.82 9.22 5.48
C VAL A 34 4.77 9.96 4.57
N ASP A 35 6.07 9.67 4.65
CA ASP A 35 7.03 10.18 3.67
C ASP A 35 6.70 9.64 2.28
N ARG A 36 6.73 10.53 1.28
CA ARG A 36 6.36 10.23 -0.10
C ARG A 36 7.28 9.15 -0.70
N ASP A 37 8.58 9.24 -0.46
CA ASP A 37 9.55 8.32 -1.04
C ASP A 37 9.51 6.94 -0.37
N ASP A 38 9.29 6.91 0.95
CA ASP A 38 9.01 5.68 1.69
C ASP A 38 7.79 4.93 1.13
N LEU A 39 6.66 5.62 0.97
CA LEU A 39 5.44 5.02 0.44
C LEU A 39 5.62 4.57 -1.01
N LEU A 40 6.31 5.37 -1.83
CA LEU A 40 6.59 5.00 -3.21
C LEU A 40 7.49 3.76 -3.30
N ASN A 41 8.52 3.65 -2.45
CA ASN A 41 9.41 2.49 -2.44
C ASN A 41 8.67 1.23 -1.98
N ALA A 42 7.81 1.33 -0.97
CA ALA A 42 6.93 0.24 -0.57
C ALA A 42 5.99 -0.18 -1.71
N TYR A 43 5.41 0.78 -2.44
CA TYR A 43 4.58 0.49 -3.61
C TYR A 43 5.36 -0.16 -4.76
N ARG A 44 6.60 0.26 -5.02
CA ARG A 44 7.47 -0.37 -6.03
C ARG A 44 7.73 -1.83 -5.69
N ARG A 45 8.09 -2.11 -4.43
CA ARG A 45 8.30 -3.47 -3.94
C ARG A 45 7.02 -4.30 -4.05
N PHE A 46 5.88 -3.75 -3.65
CA PHE A 46 4.57 -4.37 -3.86
C PHE A 46 4.31 -4.70 -5.34
N LYS A 47 4.69 -3.84 -6.28
CA LYS A 47 4.54 -4.09 -7.74
C LYS A 47 5.50 -5.13 -8.29
N GLU A 48 6.66 -5.36 -7.67
CA GLU A 48 7.55 -6.47 -8.04
C GLU A 48 6.91 -7.82 -7.67
N ILE A 49 6.25 -7.88 -6.52
CA ILE A 49 5.56 -9.08 -6.00
C ILE A 49 4.23 -9.30 -6.73
N VAL A 50 3.49 -8.21 -6.97
CA VAL A 50 2.16 -8.20 -7.60
C VAL A 50 2.22 -7.42 -8.93
N PRO A 51 2.82 -7.99 -9.99
CA PRO A 51 2.95 -7.30 -11.28
C PRO A 51 1.58 -7.13 -11.97
N SER A 52 0.67 -8.07 -11.76
CA SER A 52 -0.66 -8.07 -12.38
C SER A 52 -1.53 -6.91 -11.90
N LYS A 53 -2.06 -6.12 -12.84
CA LYS A 53 -2.99 -5.02 -12.53
C LYS A 53 -4.33 -5.52 -11.98
N ALA A 54 -4.77 -6.71 -12.42
CA ALA A 54 -6.02 -7.30 -11.93
C ALA A 54 -5.88 -7.72 -10.46
N GLU A 55 -4.73 -8.29 -10.11
CA GLU A 55 -4.41 -8.72 -8.75
C GLU A 55 -4.20 -7.52 -7.82
N GLU A 56 -3.42 -6.51 -8.26
CA GLU A 56 -3.29 -5.23 -7.55
C GLU A 56 -4.67 -4.62 -7.24
N LYS A 57 -5.58 -4.60 -8.23
CA LYS A 57 -6.94 -4.08 -8.03
C LYS A 57 -7.70 -4.90 -6.99
N LYS A 58 -7.63 -6.23 -7.05
CA LYS A 58 -8.28 -7.14 -6.08
C LYS A 58 -7.78 -6.88 -4.66
N LEU A 59 -6.47 -6.91 -4.44
CA LEU A 59 -5.86 -6.69 -3.13
C LEU A 59 -6.16 -5.29 -2.57
N CYS A 60 -6.08 -4.26 -3.43
CA CYS A 60 -6.42 -2.89 -3.01
C CYS A 60 -7.90 -2.76 -2.63
N SER A 61 -8.80 -3.40 -3.36
CA SER A 61 -10.24 -3.40 -3.06
C SER A 61 -10.54 -4.13 -1.76
N GLU A 62 -9.97 -5.32 -1.54
CA GLU A 62 -10.12 -6.07 -0.29
C GLU A 62 -9.62 -5.26 0.91
N PHE A 63 -8.43 -4.66 0.80
CA PHE A 63 -7.90 -3.80 1.85
C PHE A 63 -8.78 -2.56 2.12
N GLU A 64 -9.30 -1.92 1.06
CA GLU A 64 -10.19 -0.75 1.20
C GLU A 64 -11.52 -1.13 1.87
N GLU A 65 -12.08 -2.31 1.55
CA GLU A 65 -13.30 -2.82 2.20
C GLU A 65 -13.07 -3.12 3.69
N MET A 66 -11.90 -3.61 4.08
CA MET A 66 -11.58 -3.96 5.47
C MET A 66 -11.15 -2.76 6.33
N SER A 67 -10.39 -1.82 5.77
CA SER A 67 -9.80 -0.69 6.51
C SER A 67 -10.56 0.63 6.35
N GLY A 68 -11.30 0.80 5.24
CA GLY A 68 -11.89 2.07 4.83
C GLY A 68 -10.89 3.05 4.19
N TYR A 69 -9.62 2.69 4.06
CA TYR A 69 -8.58 3.51 3.42
C TYR A 69 -8.33 3.05 1.99
N SER A 70 -8.17 3.99 1.05
CA SER A 70 -8.04 3.65 -0.37
C SER A 70 -6.58 3.64 -0.82
N PRO A 71 -5.93 2.47 -1.02
CA PRO A 71 -4.55 2.41 -1.50
C PRO A 71 -4.41 3.04 -2.87
N TYR A 72 -5.43 2.88 -3.73
CA TYR A 72 -5.44 3.44 -5.07
C TYR A 72 -5.31 4.97 -5.06
N LYS A 73 -6.10 5.66 -4.23
CA LYS A 73 -6.04 7.13 -4.12
C LYS A 73 -4.71 7.58 -3.53
N THR A 74 -4.20 6.87 -2.52
CA THR A 74 -2.92 7.19 -1.88
C THR A 74 -1.74 7.04 -2.86
N VAL A 75 -1.72 5.95 -3.64
CA VAL A 75 -0.70 5.70 -4.66
C VAL A 75 -0.81 6.68 -5.82
N LYS A 76 -2.02 7.09 -6.21
CA LYS A 76 -2.17 8.13 -7.23
C LYS A 76 -1.53 9.42 -6.73
N ARG A 77 -1.83 9.82 -5.49
CA ARG A 77 -1.27 11.04 -4.88
C ARG A 77 0.26 10.96 -4.75
N VAL A 78 0.80 9.88 -4.22
CA VAL A 78 2.27 9.75 -4.05
C VAL A 78 3.02 9.87 -5.37
N LYS A 79 2.41 9.46 -6.50
CA LYS A 79 3.01 9.58 -7.84
C LYS A 79 2.97 10.99 -8.41
N GLU A 80 2.00 11.81 -8.01
CA GLU A 80 1.80 13.18 -8.48
C GLU A 80 2.61 14.22 -7.67
N GLU A 81 2.96 13.90 -6.43
CA GLU A 81 3.70 14.79 -5.51
C GLU A 81 5.22 14.70 -5.71
N LEU A 82 5.94 15.75 -5.27
CA LEU A 82 7.41 15.83 -5.35
C LEU A 82 8.09 14.96 -4.27
N SER A 83 9.37 14.63 -4.50
CA SER A 83 10.21 13.92 -3.51
C SER A 83 10.46 14.81 -2.29
N GLY A 84 10.56 14.19 -1.10
CA GLY A 84 10.72 14.88 0.18
C GLY A 84 9.43 15.44 0.80
N GLU A 85 8.28 15.31 0.12
CA GLU A 85 6.98 15.72 0.64
C GLU A 85 6.37 14.66 1.58
N ARG A 86 5.47 15.10 2.47
CA ARG A 86 4.70 14.20 3.35
C ARG A 86 3.28 14.03 2.80
N ILE A 87 2.92 12.79 2.48
CA ILE A 87 1.58 12.45 2.00
C ILE A 87 0.62 12.31 3.18
N LYS A 88 -0.45 13.10 3.18
CA LYS A 88 -1.58 12.96 4.10
C LYS A 88 -2.90 12.91 3.34
N MET A 89 -3.73 11.92 3.63
CA MET A 89 -4.99 11.65 2.91
C MET A 89 -6.25 12.05 3.69
N GLY A 90 -6.12 12.41 4.97
CA GLY A 90 -7.18 12.95 5.82
C GLY A 90 -7.25 14.47 5.83
#